data_AF-A0AA38F9R1-F1
#
_entry.id   AF-A0AA38F9R1-F1
#
_cell.length_a   1.000
_cell.length_b   1.000
_cell.length_c   1.000
_cell.angle_alpha   90.00
_cell.angle_beta   90.00
_cell.angle_gamma   90.00
#
_symmetry.space_group_name_H-M   'P 1'
#
loop_
_entity.id
_entity.type
_entity.pdbx_description
1 polymer ?
#
loop_
_entity_poly.entity_id
_entity_poly.type
_entity_poly.pdbx_seq_one_letter_code
_entity_poly.pdbx_strand_id
1 'polypeptide(L)'
;KAAVIQGVKREVAVRKLTAMQLKRAKNRGCTLYVVRMIENAEEDNDFMEKYPLLRDFSDVFLEELPGLPPKREFDFVIEIKLGTEPISKAPYRMTTLELVELKAQLQELLTKGLIRPSVSPWGAP
;
A
#
# COMPACT_ATOMS: atom_id res chain seq x y z
N LYS A 1 29.18 -16.31 9.87
CA LYS A 1 27.73 -16.21 10.20
C LYS A 1 27.35 -14.76 10.06
N ALA A 2 26.54 -14.40 9.06
CA ALA A 2 26.02 -13.05 8.91
C ALA A 2 24.71 -12.95 9.71
N ALA A 3 24.53 -11.87 10.47
CA ALA A 3 23.31 -11.57 11.19
C ALA A 3 22.79 -10.22 10.70
N VAL A 4 21.52 -10.16 10.34
CA VAL A 4 20.83 -8.92 9.98
C VAL A 4 20.28 -8.32 11.26
N ILE A 5 20.69 -7.08 11.58
CA ILE A 5 20.28 -6.38 12.79
C ILE A 5 19.61 -5.08 12.35
N GLN A 6 18.31 -4.94 12.64
CA GLN A 6 17.60 -3.68 12.47
C GLN A 6 17.77 -2.83 13.73
N GLY A 7 18.32 -1.64 13.58
CA GLY A 7 18.55 -0.69 14.68
C GLY A 7 17.87 0.64 14.42
N VAL A 8 17.31 1.26 15.46
CA VAL A 8 16.82 2.64 15.42
C VAL A 8 17.99 3.60 15.50
N LYS A 9 18.11 4.54 14.55
CA LYS A 9 19.17 5.54 14.51
C LYS A 9 19.06 6.46 15.73
N ARG A 10 19.88 6.22 16.76
CA ARG A 10 20.16 7.18 17.83
C ARG A 10 21.48 7.88 17.51
N GLU A 11 21.52 9.20 17.65
CA GLU A 11 22.78 9.95 17.59
C GLU A 11 23.65 9.59 18.80
N VAL A 12 24.48 8.58 18.62
CA VAL A 12 25.54 8.24 19.55
C VAL A 12 26.84 8.77 18.96
N ALA A 13 27.61 9.53 19.74
CA ALA A 13 28.91 10.02 19.31
C ALA A 13 29.88 8.85 19.07
N VAL A 14 30.07 8.46 17.80
CA VAL A 14 30.99 7.40 17.43
C VAL A 14 32.41 7.96 17.32
N ARG A 15 33.35 7.38 18.07
CA ARG A 15 34.77 7.73 17.97
C ARG A 15 35.34 7.21 16.66
N LYS A 16 35.78 8.13 15.79
CA LYS A 16 36.46 7.78 14.53
C LYS A 16 37.86 7.23 14.83
N LEU A 17 38.28 6.20 14.09
CA LEU A 17 39.61 5.61 14.17
C LEU A 17 40.38 5.84 12.87
N THR A 18 41.69 6.06 12.97
CA THR A 18 42.57 6.11 11.79
C THR A 18 42.99 4.71 11.35
N ALA A 19 43.44 4.57 10.10
CA ALA A 19 43.94 3.30 9.57
C ALA A 19 45.09 2.70 10.41
N MET A 20 45.96 3.55 10.96
CA MET A 20 47.05 3.12 11.84
C MET A 20 46.53 2.58 13.18
N GLN A 21 45.52 3.24 13.76
CA GLN A 21 44.88 2.78 15.00
C GLN A 21 44.16 1.45 14.80
N LEU A 22 43.48 1.28 13.67
CA LEU A 22 42.84 0.02 13.30
C LEU A 22 43.85 -1.13 13.13
N LYS A 23 44.98 -0.87 12.44
CA LYS A 23 46.06 -1.85 12.28
C LYS A 23 46.67 -2.26 13.62
N ARG A 24 46.87 -1.31 14.54
CA ARG A 24 47.35 -1.59 15.91
C ARG A 24 46.35 -2.41 16.71
N ALA A 25 45.06 -2.10 16.63
CA ALA A 25 44.02 -2.86 17.32
C ALA A 25 43.96 -4.33 16.84
N LYS A 26 44.08 -4.55 15.53
CA LYS A 26 44.17 -5.91 14.96
C LYS A 26 45.36 -6.69 15.53
N ASN A 27 46.54 -6.06 15.58
CA ASN A 27 47.76 -6.70 16.09
C ASN A 27 47.72 -6.99 17.60
N ARG A 28 46.78 -6.38 18.34
CA ARG A 28 46.53 -6.64 19.77
C ARG A 28 45.48 -7.73 20.01
N GLY A 29 44.99 -8.38 18.95
CA GLY A 29 43.99 -9.44 19.05
C GLY A 29 42.55 -8.95 19.20
N CYS A 30 42.23 -7.69 18.87
CA CYS A 30 40.85 -7.21 18.89
C CYS A 30 40.01 -7.83 17.77
N THR A 31 38.79 -8.27 18.11
CA THR A 31 37.79 -8.72 17.13
C THR A 31 37.16 -7.52 16.44
N LEU A 32 37.19 -7.51 15.10
CA LEU A 32 36.60 -6.46 14.28
C LEU A 32 35.28 -6.94 13.68
N TYR A 33 34.27 -6.08 13.72
CA TYR A 33 33.00 -6.28 13.04
C TYR A 33 32.85 -5.23 11.96
N VAL A 34 32.46 -5.65 10.75
CA VAL A 34 32.11 -4.76 9.64
C VAL A 34 30.60 -4.76 9.52
N VAL A 35 30.00 -3.57 9.62
CA VAL A 35 28.57 -3.37 9.41
C VAL A 35 28.40 -2.69 8.06
N ARG A 36 27.72 -3.36 7.14
CA ARG A 36 27.27 -2.75 5.89
C ARG A 36 25.89 -2.15 6.16
N MET A 37 25.79 -0.84 6.13
CA MET A 37 24.50 -0.17 6.11
C MET A 37 23.93 -0.34 4.70
N ILE A 38 22.77 -0.97 4.62
CA ILE A 38 21.94 -0.98 3.42
C ILE A 38 20.80 -0.03 3.79
N GLU A 39 20.74 1.13 3.13
CA GLU A 39 19.51 1.92 3.16
C GLU A 39 18.42 0.97 2.66
N ASN A 40 17.32 0.84 3.43
CA ASN A 40 16.20 0.00 3.03
C ASN A 40 15.96 0.30 1.57
N ALA A 41 16.13 -0.73 0.73
CA ALA A 41 15.95 -0.60 -0.70
C ALA A 41 14.64 0.18 -0.89
N GLU A 42 14.74 1.28 -1.63
CA GLU A 42 13.57 1.86 -2.27
C GLU A 42 12.73 0.68 -2.75
N GLU A 43 11.43 0.66 -2.38
CA GLU A 43 10.49 -0.38 -2.79
C GLU A 43 10.85 -0.81 -4.20
N ASP A 44 11.29 -2.07 -4.37
CA ASP A 44 11.91 -2.66 -5.56
C ASP A 44 11.42 -1.93 -6.83
N ASN A 45 12.02 -0.78 -7.19
CA ASN A 45 11.54 0.07 -8.30
C ASN A 45 11.71 -0.64 -9.64
N ASP A 46 12.34 -1.81 -9.57
CA ASP A 46 12.70 -2.73 -10.61
C ASP A 46 11.80 -3.98 -10.65
N PHE A 47 10.63 -3.94 -9.99
CA PHE A 47 9.65 -5.03 -10.03
C PHE A 47 9.25 -5.41 -11.46
N MET A 48 9.26 -4.44 -12.37
CA MET A 48 8.97 -4.60 -13.80
C MET A 48 10.14 -5.22 -14.61
N GLU A 49 11.40 -4.97 -14.25
CA GLU A 49 12.55 -5.67 -14.88
C GLU A 49 12.68 -7.10 -14.37
N LYS A 50 12.36 -7.31 -13.09
CA LYS A 50 12.38 -8.62 -12.43
C LYS A 50 11.35 -9.60 -12.99
N TYR A 51 10.21 -9.10 -13.46
CA TYR A 51 9.13 -9.90 -14.02
C TYR A 51 8.66 -9.33 -15.38
N PRO A 52 9.24 -9.80 -16.50
CA PRO A 52 8.89 -9.32 -17.84
C PRO A 52 7.40 -9.41 -18.17
N LEU A 53 6.69 -10.39 -17.61
CA LEU A 53 5.23 -10.52 -17.75
C LEU A 53 4.47 -9.29 -17.25
N LEU A 54 4.95 -8.60 -16.22
CA LEU A 54 4.27 -7.41 -15.72
C LEU A 54 4.37 -6.25 -16.70
N ARG A 55 5.46 -6.18 -17.48
CA ARG A 55 5.59 -5.21 -18.56
C ARG A 55 4.53 -5.40 -19.63
N ASP A 56 4.21 -6.65 -19.96
CA ASP A 56 3.18 -6.98 -20.96
C ASP A 56 1.75 -6.66 -20.47
N PHE A 57 1.54 -6.55 -19.14
CA PHE A 57 0.26 -6.24 -18.50
C PHE A 57 0.32 -4.94 -17.66
N SER A 58 1.17 -3.99 -18.05
CA SER A 58 1.35 -2.75 -17.28
C SER A 58 0.08 -1.90 -17.18
N ASP A 59 -0.83 -2.06 -18.15
CA ASP A 59 -2.15 -1.45 -18.21
C ASP A 59 -3.17 -2.05 -17.22
N VAL A 60 -2.92 -3.28 -16.74
CA VAL A 60 -3.76 -3.95 -15.74
C VAL A 60 -3.39 -3.55 -14.31
N PHE A 61 -2.09 -3.29 -14.08
CA PHE A 61 -1.53 -2.97 -12.75
C PHE A 61 -1.28 -1.47 -12.57
N LEU A 62 -2.22 -0.63 -13.01
CA LEU A 62 -2.15 0.81 -12.78
C LEU A 62 -2.40 1.14 -11.30
N GLU A 63 -1.70 2.16 -10.80
CA GLU A 63 -1.91 2.68 -9.43
C GLU A 63 -3.33 3.25 -9.26
N GLU A 64 -3.88 3.83 -10.33
CA GLU A 64 -5.26 4.26 -10.41
C GLU A 64 -6.02 3.55 -11.54
N LEU A 65 -7.26 3.14 -11.27
CA LEU A 65 -8.10 2.51 -12.27
C LEU A 65 -8.47 3.51 -13.39
N PRO A 66 -8.46 3.09 -14.67
CA PRO A 66 -8.76 3.96 -15.81
C PRO A 66 -10.25 4.37 -15.90
N GLY A 67 -11.07 4.01 -14.92
CA GLY A 67 -12.50 4.29 -14.84
C GLY A 67 -13.36 3.04 -14.91
N LEU A 68 -14.62 3.21 -15.30
CA LEU A 68 -15.54 2.09 -15.52
C LEU A 68 -15.10 1.27 -16.75
N PRO A 69 -15.29 -0.06 -16.73
CA PRO A 69 -15.03 -0.87 -17.91
C PRO A 69 -15.91 -0.43 -19.09
N PRO A 70 -15.45 -0.65 -20.34
CA PRO A 70 -16.26 -0.40 -21.53
C PRO A 70 -17.62 -1.10 -21.44
N LYS A 71 -18.63 -0.50 -22.07
CA LYS A 71 -19.96 -1.12 -22.16
C LYS A 71 -19.84 -2.49 -22.83
N ARG A 72 -20.30 -3.53 -22.12
CA ARG A 72 -20.35 -4.91 -22.61
C ARG A 72 -21.69 -5.15 -23.30
N GLU A 73 -21.77 -6.19 -24.12
CA GLU A 73 -23.03 -6.59 -24.80
C GLU A 73 -24.11 -7.04 -23.81
N PHE A 74 -23.70 -7.51 -22.63
CA PHE A 74 -24.59 -7.98 -21.57
C PHE A 74 -24.43 -7.11 -20.32
N ASP A 75 -25.57 -6.68 -19.77
CA ASP A 75 -25.61 -6.03 -18.47
C ASP A 75 -25.60 -7.07 -17.35
N PHE A 76 -24.96 -6.73 -16.23
CA PHE A 76 -25.00 -7.57 -15.03
C PHE A 76 -26.36 -7.38 -14.33
N VAL A 77 -27.20 -8.43 -14.35
CA VAL A 77 -28.50 -8.43 -13.68
C VAL A 77 -28.42 -9.24 -12.40
N ILE A 78 -28.85 -8.63 -11.29
CA ILE A 78 -28.98 -9.33 -10.01
C ILE A 78 -30.40 -9.86 -9.91
N GLU A 79 -30.56 -11.17 -10.07
CA GLU A 79 -31.86 -11.84 -9.89
C GLU A 79 -32.24 -11.89 -8.40
N ILE A 80 -33.47 -11.48 -8.11
CA ILE A 80 -34.02 -11.48 -6.76
C ILE A 80 -34.99 -12.66 -6.65
N LYS A 81 -35.00 -13.36 -5.51
CA LYS A 81 -36.00 -14.41 -5.25
C LYS A 81 -37.40 -13.82 -5.33
N LEU A 82 -38.31 -14.52 -6.00
CA LEU A 82 -39.70 -14.08 -6.14
C LEU A 82 -40.32 -13.81 -4.77
N GLY A 83 -40.96 -12.64 -4.61
CA GLY A 83 -41.57 -12.21 -3.35
C GLY A 83 -40.61 -11.55 -2.34
N THR A 84 -39.34 -11.28 -2.70
CA THR A 84 -38.46 -10.51 -1.83
C THR A 84 -38.83 -9.03 -1.88
N GLU A 85 -39.14 -8.46 -0.72
CA GLU A 85 -39.40 -7.02 -0.56
C GLU A 85 -38.09 -6.24 -0.31
N PRO A 86 -38.02 -4.95 -0.71
CA PRO A 86 -36.87 -4.10 -0.40
C PRO A 86 -36.62 -3.95 1.09
N ILE A 87 -35.34 -4.02 1.46
CA ILE A 87 -34.89 -3.78 2.83
C ILE A 87 -34.05 -2.51 2.86
N SER A 88 -34.40 -1.59 3.76
CA SER A 88 -33.63 -0.38 4.04
C SER A 88 -33.22 -0.34 5.51
N LYS A 89 -31.92 -0.33 5.77
CA LYS A 89 -31.31 -0.27 7.10
C LYS A 89 -30.59 1.06 7.27
N ALA A 90 -30.69 1.63 8.47
CA ALA A 90 -30.00 2.87 8.80
C ALA A 90 -28.47 2.67 8.85
N PRO A 91 -27.66 3.63 8.37
CA PRO A 91 -26.20 3.57 8.44
C PRO A 91 -25.67 3.38 9.86
N TYR A 92 -24.48 2.77 9.98
CA TYR A 92 -23.81 2.67 11.28
C TYR A 92 -23.43 4.03 11.84
N ARG A 93 -23.38 4.13 13.18
CA ARG A 93 -22.90 5.33 13.86
C ARG A 93 -21.39 5.45 13.66
N MET A 94 -20.96 6.59 13.15
CA MET A 94 -19.56 6.92 12.90
C MET A 94 -19.18 8.16 13.70
N THR A 95 -17.92 8.21 14.10
CA THR A 95 -17.27 9.39 14.70
C THR A 95 -17.08 10.49 13.67
N THR A 96 -16.79 11.71 14.13
CA THR A 96 -16.55 12.85 13.24
C THR A 96 -15.39 12.63 12.28
N LEU A 97 -14.34 11.93 12.70
CA LEU A 97 -13.18 11.65 11.84
C LEU A 97 -13.53 10.66 10.73
N GLU A 98 -14.28 9.60 11.06
CA GLU A 98 -14.76 8.62 10.09
C GLU A 98 -15.73 9.26 9.08
N LEU A 99 -16.59 10.18 9.53
CA LEU A 99 -17.50 10.90 8.62
C LEU A 99 -16.77 11.81 7.63
N VAL A 100 -15.65 12.43 8.04
CA VAL A 100 -14.82 13.24 7.14
C VAL A 100 -14.16 12.35 6.09
N GLU A 101 -13.60 11.22 6.50
CA GLU A 101 -12.98 10.26 5.59
C GLU A 101 -14.00 9.64 4.63
N LEU A 102 -15.16 9.21 5.14
CA LEU A 102 -16.25 8.68 4.32
C LEU A 102 -16.67 9.70 3.26
N LYS A 103 -16.79 10.98 3.63
CA LYS A 103 -17.14 12.03 2.68
C LYS A 103 -16.07 12.19 1.60
N ALA A 104 -14.79 12.14 1.97
CA ALA A 104 -13.68 12.23 1.01
C ALA A 104 -13.73 11.09 -0.01
N GLN A 105 -13.89 9.85 0.46
CA GLN A 105 -14.01 8.66 -0.41
C GLN A 105 -15.24 8.73 -1.32
N LEU A 106 -16.40 9.16 -0.80
CA LEU A 106 -17.60 9.32 -1.62
C LEU A 106 -17.41 10.37 -2.72
N GLN A 107 -16.74 11.49 -2.43
CA GLN A 107 -16.44 12.51 -3.45
C GLN A 107 -15.49 11.98 -4.53
N GLU A 108 -14.47 11.23 -4.14
CA GLU A 108 -13.56 10.58 -5.07
C GLU A 108 -14.31 9.61 -6.00
N LEU A 109 -15.14 8.73 -5.43
CA LEU A 109 -15.91 7.74 -6.20
C LEU A 109 -16.92 8.40 -7.16
N LEU A 110 -17.56 9.49 -6.72
CA LEU A 110 -18.45 10.29 -7.57
C LEU A 110 -17.68 10.96 -8.71
N THR A 111 -16.49 11.51 -8.42
CA THR A 111 -15.64 12.18 -9.42
C THR A 111 -15.10 11.19 -10.45
N LYS A 112 -14.74 9.98 -10.02
CA LYS A 112 -14.33 8.86 -10.89
C LYS A 112 -15.52 8.24 -11.64
N GLY A 113 -16.76 8.63 -11.36
CA GLY A 113 -17.96 8.11 -12.01
C GLY A 113 -18.30 6.67 -11.65
N LEU A 114 -17.70 6.12 -10.58
CA LEU A 114 -17.91 4.74 -10.13
C LEU A 114 -19.26 4.56 -9.41
N ILE A 115 -19.77 5.63 -8.81
CA ILE A 115 -21.09 5.67 -8.16
C ILE A 115 -21.90 6.88 -8.63
N ARG A 116 -23.22 6.85 -8.37
CA ARG A 116 -24.12 7.98 -8.60
C ARG A 116 -25.19 8.05 -7.51
N PRO A 117 -25.76 9.23 -7.23
CA PRO A 117 -26.93 9.34 -6.37
C PRO A 117 -28.08 8.46 -6.87
N SER A 118 -28.83 7.87 -5.94
CA SER A 118 -30.00 7.04 -6.25
C SER A 118 -31.12 7.26 -5.25
N VAL A 119 -32.35 6.91 -5.65
CA VAL A 119 -33.56 6.91 -4.81
C VAL A 119 -34.08 5.49 -4.61
N SER A 120 -33.15 4.57 -4.28
CA SER A 120 -33.47 3.15 -4.13
C SER A 120 -34.34 2.88 -2.90
N PRO A 121 -35.33 1.97 -2.98
CA PRO A 121 -36.02 1.46 -1.79
C PRO A 121 -35.14 0.51 -0.96
N TRP A 122 -34.00 0.07 -1.51
CA TRP A 122 -32.99 -0.73 -0.82
C TRP A 122 -31.92 0.15 -0.18
N GLY A 123 -31.54 -0.16 1.06
CA GLY A 123 -30.49 0.54 1.80
C GLY A 123 -29.73 -0.43 2.71
N ALA A 124 -28.41 -0.44 2.59
CA ALA A 124 -27.51 -1.22 3.43
C ALA A 124 -26.56 -0.27 4.19
N PRO A 125 -26.24 -0.57 5.47
CA PRO A 125 -25.37 0.26 6.29
C PRO A 125 -23.89 0.06 5.99
#